data_AF-A0A315VVI5-F1
#
_entry.id   AF-A0A315VVI5-F1
#
_cell.length_a   1.000
_cell.length_b   1.000
_cell.length_c   1.000
_cell.angle_alpha   90.00
_cell.angle_beta   90.00
_cell.angle_gamma   90.00
#
_symmetry.space_group_name_H-M   'P 1'
#
loop_
_entity.id
_entity.type
_entity.pdbx_description
1 polymer ?
#
loop_
_entity_poly.entity_id
_entity_poly.type
_entity_poly.pdbx_seq_one_letter_code
_entity_poly.pdbx_strand_id
1 'polypeptide(L)'
;MDGKGRMGKPLVCKTAQAQTGQQGDLNISRVAPPPPFAEWFENRHEYGQKPEHTLSDVTAPSTAHAGHFQVVCSSRWTSFGSVNDHKMQMQADLGMQLDRYGRTEIEGVPEEQESEEHIVLLSHALLASLFSTTMDGVPTPLRCFGEQHPAEMFEDDGVETVTSVEQKKVEETIEAAINVYKQMHSFPQPTLLREQHYQYLKKGLRHLSDAYECLDASRPWLCFWILHSLELLEESIPSANASEVCQFLAHCQSPTGGFAGGPGQHAHLAPTYAAVNALCIIGTEEAYNVIDREKLLDFLWSLKQPDGSFVMHIGGEVDVRSAYCAASVASLTNIMTPKLFEDTTNWILSCQNWEGGLSGVPGLEAHGGYTFCGTAALVILGKEHMLDLKALLRWVISRQMRFEGGFQGRCNKLVDGCYSFWQAGLLPLLHRALFNDGESELSQQRWMFDQQALQEYILLCCQNPTGGLLDKPGKSRDFYHTCYCLSGLSIAQHFGNTQHYHEVILGTEENRLAPTHPVYNICPDKVAKAVQHFRQLSVPGASRQAGPSADAEPSEPASASAGPQS
;
A
#
# COMPACT_ATOMS: atom_id res chain seq x y z
N MET A 1 0.10 -67.47 -18.63
CA MET A 1 -0.77 -67.17 -17.48
C MET A 1 -0.42 -65.78 -17.02
N ASP A 2 -1.44 -64.93 -17.00
CA ASP A 2 -1.44 -63.47 -16.92
C ASP A 2 -0.75 -62.93 -15.66
N GLY A 3 -0.25 -61.70 -15.54
CA GLY A 3 -0.12 -60.55 -16.44
C GLY A 3 0.78 -59.54 -15.71
N LYS A 4 1.78 -58.99 -16.39
CA LYS A 4 2.66 -57.93 -15.87
C LYS A 4 2.25 -56.58 -16.45
N GLY A 5 2.33 -55.55 -15.62
CA GLY A 5 1.95 -54.18 -15.90
C GLY A 5 2.63 -53.54 -17.11
N ARG A 6 2.03 -52.44 -17.57
CA ARG A 6 2.63 -51.54 -18.55
C ARG A 6 2.69 -50.12 -18.01
N MET A 7 3.91 -49.63 -17.97
CA MET A 7 4.28 -48.22 -18.02
C MET A 7 3.73 -47.57 -19.30
N GLY A 8 3.21 -46.36 -19.18
CA GLY A 8 2.90 -45.47 -20.30
C GLY A 8 3.97 -44.38 -20.45
N LYS A 9 4.52 -44.26 -21.65
CA LYS A 9 5.10 -43.05 -22.28
C LYS A 9 4.63 -43.06 -23.75
N PRO A 10 4.87 -42.01 -24.54
CA PRO A 10 4.33 -40.65 -24.52
C PRO A 10 3.42 -40.41 -25.75
N LEU A 11 2.56 -39.38 -25.74
CA LEU A 11 1.78 -39.01 -26.93
C LEU A 11 2.51 -37.96 -27.77
N VAL A 12 2.66 -38.33 -29.04
CA VAL A 12 3.40 -37.66 -30.11
C VAL A 12 2.53 -36.60 -30.80
N CYS A 13 3.16 -35.48 -31.11
CA CYS A 13 2.69 -34.36 -31.92
C CYS A 13 2.31 -34.82 -33.34
N LYS A 14 1.10 -34.49 -33.81
CA LYS A 14 0.71 -34.64 -35.22
C LYS A 14 0.77 -33.27 -35.90
N THR A 15 1.77 -33.12 -36.77
CA THR A 15 1.82 -32.11 -37.82
C THR A 15 0.93 -32.54 -38.99
N ALA A 16 0.11 -31.61 -39.49
CA ALA A 16 -0.56 -31.72 -40.78
C ALA A 16 -0.02 -30.60 -41.69
N GLN A 17 0.62 -31.00 -42.79
CA GLN A 17 0.92 -30.10 -43.92
C GLN A 17 -0.32 -30.01 -44.80
N ALA A 18 -0.70 -28.78 -45.19
CA ALA A 18 -1.53 -28.52 -46.35
C ALA A 18 -0.93 -27.38 -47.17
N GLN A 19 -1.04 -27.52 -48.48
CA GLN A 19 -0.28 -26.86 -49.54
C GLN A 19 -0.65 -25.38 -49.77
N THR A 20 0.30 -24.68 -50.39
CA THR A 20 0.24 -23.32 -50.92
C THR A 20 -0.87 -23.09 -51.94
N GLY A 21 -1.57 -21.95 -51.84
CA GLY A 21 -2.41 -21.44 -52.92
C GLY A 21 -3.27 -20.21 -52.57
N GLN A 22 -2.90 -19.07 -53.18
CA GLN A 22 -3.70 -17.84 -53.43
C GLN A 22 -3.97 -16.82 -52.31
N GLN A 23 -3.66 -15.57 -52.69
CA GLN A 23 -3.96 -14.30 -52.01
C GLN A 23 -5.46 -14.13 -51.75
N GLY A 24 -5.80 -13.67 -50.56
CA GLY A 24 -7.11 -13.15 -50.20
C GLY A 24 -7.06 -12.52 -48.82
N ASP A 25 -7.37 -11.23 -48.72
CA ASP A 25 -7.50 -10.46 -47.49
C ASP A 25 -8.44 -11.15 -46.49
N LEU A 26 -7.95 -11.42 -45.27
CA LEU A 26 -8.80 -11.83 -44.16
C LEU A 26 -8.35 -11.16 -42.85
N ASN A 27 -9.27 -10.37 -42.33
CA ASN A 27 -9.31 -9.74 -41.01
C ASN A 27 -8.78 -10.65 -39.90
N ILE A 28 -7.77 -10.17 -39.17
CA ILE A 28 -7.34 -10.76 -37.90
C ILE A 28 -8.36 -10.31 -36.84
N SER A 29 -9.27 -11.21 -36.48
CA SER A 29 -10.08 -11.10 -35.28
C SER A 29 -9.17 -11.09 -34.05
N ARG A 30 -9.30 -10.01 -33.26
CA ARG A 30 -8.59 -9.74 -32.00
C ARG A 30 -8.70 -10.94 -31.04
N VAL A 31 -7.55 -11.47 -30.65
CA VAL A 31 -7.43 -12.20 -29.38
C VAL A 31 -7.49 -11.14 -28.28
N ALA A 32 -8.47 -11.24 -27.37
CA ALA A 32 -8.66 -10.29 -26.29
C ALA A 32 -7.48 -10.38 -25.29
N PRO A 33 -6.90 -9.24 -24.86
CA PRO A 33 -5.94 -9.23 -23.77
C PRO A 33 -6.63 -9.59 -22.43
N PRO A 34 -5.89 -10.11 -21.43
CA PRO A 34 -6.43 -10.33 -20.09
C PRO A 34 -6.91 -9.01 -19.46
N PRO A 35 -7.91 -9.04 -18.56
CA PRO A 35 -8.52 -7.82 -18.02
C PRO A 35 -7.58 -7.11 -17.03
N PRO A 36 -7.60 -5.76 -16.98
CA PRO A 36 -6.80 -4.97 -16.05
C PRO A 36 -7.24 -5.15 -14.59
N PHE A 37 -6.30 -4.94 -13.66
CA PHE A 37 -6.47 -5.08 -12.19
C PHE A 37 -7.68 -4.31 -11.61
N ALA A 38 -8.23 -3.33 -12.32
CA ALA A 38 -9.42 -2.56 -11.94
C ALA A 38 -10.74 -3.34 -12.03
N GLU A 39 -10.85 -4.29 -12.96
CA GLU A 39 -12.06 -5.14 -13.09
C GLU A 39 -12.10 -6.28 -12.05
N TRP A 40 -10.96 -6.56 -11.40
CA TRP A 40 -10.91 -7.53 -10.30
C TRP A 40 -11.66 -7.05 -9.04
N PHE A 41 -11.95 -5.75 -8.95
CA PHE A 41 -12.71 -5.16 -7.85
C PHE A 41 -14.23 -5.36 -7.97
N GLU A 42 -14.77 -5.82 -9.11
CA GLU A 42 -16.23 -5.89 -9.32
C GLU A 42 -16.82 -7.30 -9.50
N ASN A 43 -16.02 -8.35 -9.75
CA ASN A 43 -16.55 -9.69 -10.03
C ASN A 43 -16.16 -10.76 -9.00
N ARG A 44 -16.82 -10.72 -7.83
CA ARG A 44 -17.14 -11.92 -7.03
C ARG A 44 -18.59 -11.88 -6.54
N HIS A 45 -19.52 -11.76 -7.48
CA HIS A 45 -20.92 -12.07 -7.27
C HIS A 45 -21.37 -12.95 -8.42
N GLU A 46 -21.22 -14.26 -8.23
CA GLU A 46 -22.00 -15.35 -8.87
C GLU A 46 -21.17 -16.63 -8.82
N TYR A 47 -21.29 -17.40 -7.74
CA TYR A 47 -21.23 -18.86 -7.78
C TYR A 47 -21.81 -19.37 -6.47
N GLY A 48 -23.04 -19.89 -6.51
CA GLY A 48 -23.65 -20.51 -5.34
C GLY A 48 -25.17 -20.64 -5.35
N GLN A 49 -25.82 -20.93 -6.48
CA GLN A 49 -27.13 -21.57 -6.40
C GLN A 49 -26.93 -23.00 -5.89
N LYS A 50 -27.39 -23.29 -4.67
CA LYS A 50 -27.61 -24.67 -4.21
C LYS A 50 -29.05 -25.08 -4.55
N PRO A 51 -29.29 -26.27 -5.10
CA PRO A 51 -30.64 -26.77 -5.31
C PRO A 51 -31.24 -27.25 -3.99
N GLU A 52 -32.53 -26.97 -3.83
CA GLU A 52 -33.40 -27.48 -2.78
C GLU A 52 -33.47 -29.01 -2.83
N HIS A 53 -33.23 -29.66 -1.69
CA HIS A 53 -33.74 -31.01 -1.44
C HIS A 53 -34.39 -31.04 -0.05
N THR A 54 -35.71 -31.16 -0.06
CA THR A 54 -36.55 -31.59 1.06
C THR A 54 -36.21 -33.04 1.45
N LEU A 55 -36.09 -33.33 2.76
CA LEU A 55 -36.53 -34.59 3.38
C LEU A 55 -36.50 -34.49 4.93
N SER A 56 -37.72 -34.44 5.49
CA SER A 56 -38.26 -35.02 6.73
C SER A 56 -37.36 -35.41 7.93
N ASP A 57 -37.76 -34.90 9.10
CA ASP A 57 -37.89 -35.53 10.42
C ASP A 57 -37.09 -36.80 10.72
N VAL A 58 -36.11 -36.70 11.64
CA VAL A 58 -35.88 -37.72 12.68
C VAL A 58 -35.45 -37.05 13.99
N THR A 59 -36.19 -37.38 15.04
CA THR A 59 -36.08 -37.00 16.45
C THR A 59 -34.74 -37.32 17.13
N ALA A 60 -34.40 -36.48 18.12
CA ALA A 60 -33.31 -36.66 19.10
C ALA A 60 -33.44 -37.96 19.94
N PRO A 61 -32.35 -38.36 20.61
CA PRO A 61 -32.37 -38.18 22.06
C PRO A 61 -31.07 -37.67 22.69
N SER A 62 -31.28 -37.07 23.86
CA SER A 62 -30.34 -36.58 24.88
C SER A 62 -29.34 -37.61 25.41
N THR A 63 -28.13 -37.16 25.76
CA THR A 63 -27.55 -37.33 27.11
C THR A 63 -26.33 -36.42 27.30
N ALA A 64 -26.32 -35.72 28.44
CA ALA A 64 -25.23 -34.90 28.96
C ALA A 64 -23.99 -35.72 29.34
N HIS A 65 -22.80 -35.13 29.29
CA HIS A 65 -21.72 -35.37 30.25
C HIS A 65 -20.89 -34.08 30.44
N ALA A 66 -20.83 -33.66 31.70
CA ALA A 66 -20.05 -32.52 32.18
C ALA A 66 -18.56 -32.90 32.29
N GLY A 67 -17.68 -32.00 31.84
CA GLY A 67 -16.24 -32.08 32.03
C GLY A 67 -15.72 -30.77 32.60
N HIS A 68 -15.54 -30.74 33.91
CA HIS A 68 -14.77 -29.72 34.63
C HIS A 68 -13.34 -29.65 34.10
N PHE A 69 -12.83 -28.45 33.81
CA PHE A 69 -11.39 -28.19 33.82
C PHE A 69 -11.07 -27.12 34.87
N GLN A 70 -10.23 -27.54 35.82
CA GLN A 70 -9.76 -26.82 36.97
C GLN A 70 -8.75 -25.74 36.56
N VAL A 71 -8.94 -24.56 37.14
CA VAL A 71 -7.94 -23.50 37.28
C VAL A 71 -6.80 -24.04 38.17
N VAL A 72 -5.57 -24.06 37.64
CA VAL A 72 -4.36 -24.22 38.45
C VAL A 72 -3.65 -22.86 38.49
N CYS A 73 -3.78 -22.21 39.64
CA CYS A 73 -3.01 -21.07 40.03
C CYS A 73 -1.69 -21.59 40.64
N SER A 74 -0.53 -21.26 40.04
CA SER A 74 0.75 -21.44 40.72
C SER A 74 1.61 -20.19 40.59
N SER A 75 1.57 -19.40 41.67
CA SER A 75 2.52 -18.35 41.99
C SER A 75 3.90 -18.95 42.29
N ARG A 76 4.93 -18.50 41.58
CA ARG A 76 6.31 -18.48 42.10
C ARG A 76 7.05 -17.23 41.62
N TRP A 77 7.29 -16.35 42.57
CA TRP A 77 8.26 -15.26 42.52
C TRP A 77 9.67 -15.83 42.63
N THR A 78 10.57 -15.44 41.72
CA THR A 78 12.00 -15.33 41.99
C THR A 78 12.59 -14.17 41.18
N SER A 79 13.18 -13.24 41.92
CA SER A 79 13.95 -12.04 41.53
C SER A 79 15.22 -12.38 40.74
N PHE A 80 15.63 -11.45 39.86
CA PHE A 80 16.98 -11.07 39.37
C PHE A 80 16.80 -10.51 37.93
N GLY A 81 17.33 -9.39 37.47
CA GLY A 81 18.25 -8.37 37.96
C GLY A 81 18.43 -7.38 36.79
N SER A 82 18.75 -6.12 37.11
CA SER A 82 18.93 -4.98 36.21
C SER A 82 19.65 -5.29 34.88
N VAL A 83 19.03 -4.93 33.74
CA VAL A 83 19.70 -4.72 32.45
C VAL A 83 19.30 -3.32 31.96
N ASN A 84 19.88 -2.30 32.58
CA ASN A 84 19.67 -0.90 32.17
C ASN A 84 20.97 -0.10 31.94
N ASP A 85 22.13 -0.76 31.83
CA ASP A 85 23.43 -0.07 31.72
C ASP A 85 24.19 -0.28 30.38
N HIS A 86 23.53 -0.80 29.34
CA HIS A 86 24.12 -0.88 27.99
C HIS A 86 23.41 -0.06 26.91
N LYS A 87 22.31 0.62 27.24
CA LYS A 87 21.66 1.58 26.32
C LYS A 87 22.22 3.00 26.42
N MET A 88 22.78 3.40 27.56
CA MET A 88 23.30 4.76 27.77
C MET A 88 24.70 5.03 27.18
N GLN A 89 25.51 4.00 26.87
CA GLN A 89 26.88 4.22 26.39
C GLN A 89 27.00 4.33 24.85
N MET A 90 26.03 3.84 24.07
CA MET A 90 25.96 4.10 22.61
C MET A 90 25.30 5.46 22.28
N GLN A 91 24.57 6.04 23.23
CA GLN A 91 23.83 7.30 23.06
C GLN A 91 24.70 8.56 23.27
N ALA A 92 25.90 8.41 23.84
CA ALA A 92 26.83 9.53 24.04
C ALA A 92 27.73 9.81 22.81
N ASP A 93 27.92 8.85 21.92
CA ASP A 93 28.82 9.00 20.76
C ASP A 93 28.11 9.52 19.49
N LEU A 94 26.79 9.37 19.38
CA LEU A 94 26.01 9.91 18.24
C LEU A 94 25.69 11.40 18.38
N GLY A 95 25.62 11.91 19.62
CA GLY A 95 25.30 13.31 19.92
C GLY A 95 26.48 14.28 19.82
N MET A 96 27.71 13.80 19.62
CA MET A 96 28.93 14.64 19.57
C MET A 96 29.64 14.64 18.20
N GLN A 97 29.03 14.09 17.15
CA GLN A 97 29.59 14.12 15.78
C GLN A 97 28.80 14.97 14.77
N LEU A 98 27.64 15.51 15.14
CA LEU A 98 26.80 16.31 14.22
C LEU A 98 27.00 17.83 14.34
N ASP A 99 27.93 18.30 15.17
CA ASP A 99 28.15 19.73 15.45
C ASP A 99 29.44 20.31 14.84
N ARG A 100 30.07 19.61 13.88
CA ARG A 100 31.27 20.11 13.18
C ARG A 100 31.30 19.75 11.70
N TYR A 101 30.34 20.16 10.89
CA TYR A 101 30.60 20.38 9.45
C TYR A 101 29.60 21.39 8.90
N GLY A 102 29.87 22.66 9.16
CA GLY A 102 29.16 23.78 8.56
C GLY A 102 30.15 24.87 8.18
N ARG A 103 30.43 24.98 6.87
CA ARG A 103 30.94 26.13 6.08
C ARG A 103 32.06 25.72 5.12
N THR A 104 31.70 25.57 3.86
CA THR A 104 32.50 26.03 2.72
C THR A 104 31.53 26.37 1.59
N GLU A 105 31.47 27.64 1.24
CA GLU A 105 30.71 28.20 0.12
C GLU A 105 31.29 27.69 -1.20
N ILE A 106 30.44 27.17 -2.09
CA ILE A 106 30.72 27.04 -3.52
C ILE A 106 29.44 27.48 -4.25
N GLU A 107 29.56 28.55 -5.03
CA GLU A 107 28.48 29.12 -5.84
C GLU A 107 28.12 28.24 -7.06
N GLY A 108 26.82 28.09 -7.33
CA GLY A 108 26.29 27.82 -8.66
C GLY A 108 25.74 26.42 -8.97
N VAL A 109 24.61 26.01 -8.36
CA VAL A 109 23.66 24.98 -8.87
C VAL A 109 22.24 25.31 -8.31
N PRO A 110 21.11 25.13 -9.04
CA PRO A 110 19.77 25.49 -8.55
C PRO A 110 19.26 24.54 -7.44
N GLU A 111 18.43 25.10 -6.55
CA GLU A 111 17.81 24.45 -5.38
C GLU A 111 17.01 23.17 -5.73
N GLU A 112 17.55 22.02 -5.33
CA GLU A 112 16.78 20.81 -4.99
C GLU A 112 16.98 20.54 -3.50
N GLN A 113 16.28 21.28 -2.64
CA GLN A 113 16.44 21.21 -1.19
C GLN A 113 15.15 20.83 -0.44
N GLU A 114 14.15 20.26 -1.11
CA GLU A 114 12.90 19.82 -0.45
C GLU A 114 12.97 18.36 0.05
N SER A 115 13.92 17.56 -0.43
CA SER A 115 13.95 16.13 -0.12
C SER A 115 14.62 15.77 1.22
N GLU A 116 15.29 16.72 1.88
CA GLU A 116 15.95 16.53 3.19
C GLU A 116 15.02 16.80 4.38
N GLU A 117 14.08 17.75 4.24
CA GLU A 117 13.09 18.04 5.29
C GLU A 117 12.16 16.83 5.55
N HIS A 118 11.83 16.04 4.52
CA HIS A 118 10.94 14.88 4.65
C HIS A 118 11.43 13.77 5.57
N ILE A 119 12.75 13.60 5.72
CA ILE A 119 13.35 12.45 6.40
C ILE A 119 13.74 12.81 7.85
N VAL A 120 14.12 14.07 8.08
CA VAL A 120 14.55 14.56 9.40
C VAL A 120 13.35 14.97 10.28
N LEU A 121 12.19 15.30 9.69
CA LEU A 121 11.04 15.82 10.46
C LEU A 121 10.15 14.70 11.05
N LEU A 122 9.93 13.59 10.34
CA LEU A 122 9.21 12.43 10.88
C LEU A 122 10.00 11.71 11.99
N SER A 123 11.34 11.77 11.94
CA SER A 123 12.22 11.19 12.97
C SER A 123 12.23 12.02 14.26
N HIS A 124 12.05 13.35 14.20
CA HIS A 124 11.84 14.19 15.38
C HIS A 124 10.45 14.03 16.00
N ALA A 125 9.40 13.81 15.19
CA ALA A 125 8.06 13.48 15.69
C ALA A 125 8.02 12.14 16.45
N LEU A 126 8.79 11.15 15.99
CA LEU A 126 8.99 9.87 16.68
C LEU A 126 9.69 10.02 18.06
N LEU A 127 10.56 11.02 18.24
CA LEU A 127 11.16 11.32 19.55
C LEU A 127 10.19 12.04 20.49
N ALA A 128 9.20 12.79 19.97
CA ALA A 128 8.17 13.47 20.75
C ALA A 128 7.07 12.53 21.28
N SER A 129 6.92 11.33 20.69
CA SER A 129 5.96 10.29 21.12
C SER A 129 6.20 9.74 22.54
N LEU A 130 7.34 10.03 23.17
CA LEU A 130 7.67 9.54 24.51
C LEU A 130 6.94 10.27 25.67
N PHE A 131 6.10 11.28 25.40
CA PHE A 131 5.54 12.14 26.46
C PHE A 131 4.05 12.52 26.35
N SER A 132 3.19 11.72 25.72
CA SER A 132 1.74 11.99 25.73
C SER A 132 0.96 10.86 26.40
N THR A 133 0.67 11.02 27.70
CA THR A 133 -0.31 10.19 28.42
C THR A 133 -1.59 10.99 28.61
N THR A 134 -2.64 10.69 27.85
CA THR A 134 -3.99 11.18 28.14
C THR A 134 -4.58 10.36 29.28
N MET A 135 -4.60 10.95 30.47
CA MET A 135 -5.49 10.55 31.56
C MET A 135 -6.90 11.03 31.24
N ASP A 136 -7.86 10.10 31.10
CA ASP A 136 -9.22 10.22 31.63
C ASP A 136 -9.99 8.90 31.41
N GLY A 137 -10.33 8.21 32.49
CA GLY A 137 -10.89 6.85 32.50
C GLY A 137 -12.37 6.72 32.10
N VAL A 138 -12.89 7.61 31.25
CA VAL A 138 -14.24 7.50 30.68
C VAL A 138 -14.12 7.11 29.21
N PRO A 139 -14.68 5.96 28.77
CA PRO A 139 -14.64 5.56 27.38
C PRO A 139 -15.29 6.64 26.49
N THR A 140 -14.60 7.03 25.42
CA THR A 140 -15.16 7.91 24.39
C THR A 140 -16.47 7.31 23.86
N PRO A 141 -17.61 8.03 23.92
CA PRO A 141 -18.86 7.53 23.37
C PRO A 141 -18.72 7.21 21.89
N LEU A 142 -19.20 6.02 21.47
CA LEU A 142 -19.19 5.63 20.06
C LEU A 142 -20.23 6.44 19.28
N ARG A 143 -19.83 7.01 18.15
CA ARG A 143 -20.68 7.77 17.23
C ARG A 143 -21.84 6.92 16.76
N CYS A 144 -21.57 5.68 16.35
CA CYS A 144 -22.59 4.72 15.91
C CYS A 144 -23.60 4.31 17.01
N PHE A 145 -23.38 4.69 18.27
CA PHE A 145 -24.31 4.42 19.36
C PHE A 145 -25.19 5.62 19.71
N GLY A 146 -24.91 6.79 19.12
CA GLY A 146 -25.65 8.01 19.36
C GLY A 146 -27.10 7.93 18.88
N GLU A 147 -28.01 8.60 19.58
CA GLU A 147 -29.45 8.59 19.27
C GLU A 147 -29.79 9.14 17.87
N GLN A 148 -28.91 9.98 17.31
CA GLN A 148 -29.07 10.58 15.98
C GLN A 148 -28.48 9.71 14.86
N HIS A 149 -27.67 8.70 15.16
CA HIS A 149 -26.99 7.88 14.14
C HIS A 149 -27.95 7.15 13.18
N PRO A 150 -29.11 6.62 13.61
CA PRO A 150 -30.08 6.05 12.67
C PRO A 150 -30.63 7.03 11.62
N ALA A 151 -30.60 8.35 11.88
CA ALA A 151 -31.01 9.36 10.91
C ALA A 151 -29.98 9.57 9.77
N GLU A 152 -28.82 8.91 9.85
CA GLU A 152 -27.80 8.92 8.80
C GLU A 152 -28.04 7.86 7.72
N MET A 153 -28.98 6.92 7.93
CA MET A 153 -29.30 5.90 6.92
C MET A 153 -29.74 6.51 5.59
N PHE A 154 -29.53 5.76 4.51
CA PHE A 154 -29.84 6.20 3.16
C PHE A 154 -31.35 6.34 2.94
N GLU A 155 -31.76 7.53 2.52
CA GLU A 155 -33.11 7.83 2.05
C GLU A 155 -33.13 7.77 0.52
N ASP A 156 -34.02 6.96 -0.05
CA ASP A 156 -34.12 6.78 -1.51
C ASP A 156 -35.22 7.65 -2.13
N ASP A 157 -35.80 8.59 -1.37
CA ASP A 157 -36.87 9.50 -1.79
C ASP A 157 -38.11 8.78 -2.39
N GLY A 158 -38.31 7.51 -2.05
CA GLY A 158 -39.36 6.66 -2.63
C GLY A 158 -39.09 6.22 -4.08
N VAL A 159 -37.83 6.30 -4.54
CA VAL A 159 -37.40 5.90 -5.88
C VAL A 159 -36.33 4.81 -5.79
N GLU A 160 -36.75 3.56 -5.87
CA GLU A 160 -35.83 2.43 -5.85
C GLU A 160 -35.05 2.26 -7.16
N THR A 161 -33.77 1.97 -7.02
CA THR A 161 -32.84 1.59 -8.07
C THR A 161 -31.95 0.45 -7.56
N VAL A 162 -31.17 -0.17 -8.44
CA VAL A 162 -30.18 -1.17 -8.02
C VAL A 162 -29.23 -0.60 -6.96
N THR A 163 -28.79 0.64 -7.14
CA THR A 163 -27.91 1.34 -6.17
C THR A 163 -28.56 1.48 -4.81
N SER A 164 -29.79 2.00 -4.73
CA SER A 164 -30.46 2.23 -3.44
C SER A 164 -30.77 0.94 -2.72
N VAL A 165 -31.19 -0.10 -3.46
CA VAL A 165 -31.47 -1.43 -2.89
C VAL A 165 -30.20 -2.05 -2.30
N GLU A 166 -29.08 -2.01 -3.00
CA GLU A 166 -27.83 -2.58 -2.49
C GLU A 166 -27.25 -1.76 -1.33
N GLN A 167 -27.38 -0.42 -1.35
CA GLN A 167 -26.97 0.43 -0.23
C GLN A 167 -27.78 0.11 1.04
N LYS A 168 -29.11 0.03 0.95
CA LYS A 168 -29.98 -0.33 2.07
C LYS A 168 -29.63 -1.69 2.68
N LYS A 169 -29.38 -2.72 1.84
CA LYS A 169 -28.95 -4.05 2.31
C LYS A 169 -27.63 -4.00 3.10
N VAL A 170 -26.67 -3.20 2.64
CA VAL A 170 -25.40 -3.02 3.36
C VAL A 170 -25.64 -2.32 4.69
N GLU A 171 -26.42 -1.25 4.72
CA GLU A 171 -26.76 -0.54 5.96
C GLU A 171 -27.45 -1.44 6.98
N GLU A 172 -28.43 -2.26 6.55
CA GLU A 172 -29.06 -3.27 7.41
C GLU A 172 -28.04 -4.25 8.01
N THR A 173 -27.06 -4.69 7.21
CA THR A 173 -26.02 -5.62 7.67
C THR A 173 -25.07 -4.95 8.66
N ILE A 174 -24.71 -3.69 8.42
CA ILE A 174 -23.86 -2.89 9.31
C ILE A 174 -24.58 -2.57 10.62
N GLU A 175 -25.85 -2.18 10.55
CA GLU A 175 -26.69 -1.93 11.72
C GLU A 175 -26.80 -3.20 12.59
N ALA A 176 -26.98 -4.36 11.96
CA ALA A 176 -26.98 -5.63 12.69
C ALA A 176 -25.66 -5.89 13.42
N ALA A 177 -24.51 -5.62 12.80
CA ALA A 177 -23.20 -5.77 13.43
C ALA A 177 -23.03 -4.82 14.63
N ILE A 178 -23.41 -3.55 14.48
CA ILE A 178 -23.40 -2.53 15.55
C ILE A 178 -24.31 -2.96 16.71
N ASN A 179 -25.52 -3.42 16.41
CA ASN A 179 -26.50 -3.85 17.42
C ASN A 179 -26.03 -5.08 18.20
N VAL A 180 -25.42 -6.06 17.53
CA VAL A 180 -24.81 -7.22 18.21
C VAL A 180 -23.73 -6.76 19.19
N TYR A 181 -22.84 -5.86 18.75
CA TYR A 181 -21.80 -5.33 19.62
C TYR A 181 -22.38 -4.58 20.83
N LYS A 182 -23.40 -3.74 20.61
CA LYS A 182 -24.13 -2.99 21.65
C LYS A 182 -24.80 -3.89 22.69
N GLN A 183 -25.37 -5.01 22.26
CA GLN A 183 -26.02 -5.98 23.17
C GLN A 183 -25.01 -6.77 24.00
N MET A 184 -23.82 -7.04 23.45
CA MET A 184 -22.80 -7.83 24.13
C MET A 184 -21.96 -7.04 25.15
N HIS A 185 -21.91 -5.72 25.03
CA HIS A 185 -20.98 -4.89 25.81
C HIS A 185 -21.72 -3.81 26.61
N SER A 186 -21.74 -3.96 27.94
CA SER A 186 -22.25 -2.93 28.86
C SER A 186 -21.39 -1.67 28.90
N PHE A 187 -20.09 -1.80 28.58
CA PHE A 187 -19.13 -0.71 28.46
C PHE A 187 -18.39 -0.87 27.12
N PRO A 188 -18.89 -0.25 26.03
CA PRO A 188 -18.34 -0.48 24.70
C PRO A 188 -16.95 0.13 24.56
N GLN A 189 -15.95 -0.73 24.38
CA GLN A 189 -14.58 -0.37 24.01
C GLN A 189 -14.16 -1.29 22.86
N PRO A 190 -14.30 -0.85 21.60
CA PRO A 190 -13.93 -1.66 20.44
C PRO A 190 -12.48 -2.13 20.58
N THR A 191 -12.19 -3.39 20.24
CA THR A 191 -10.86 -3.98 20.42
C THR A 191 -10.36 -4.54 19.10
N LEU A 192 -9.10 -4.26 18.78
CA LEU A 192 -8.37 -4.87 17.69
C LEU A 192 -7.97 -6.29 18.09
N LEU A 193 -8.34 -7.28 17.27
CA LEU A 193 -8.04 -8.70 17.47
C LEU A 193 -6.59 -9.03 17.05
N ARG A 194 -5.62 -8.31 17.64
CA ARG A 194 -4.20 -8.29 17.27
C ARG A 194 -3.60 -9.69 17.19
N GLU A 195 -3.76 -10.50 18.23
CA GLU A 195 -3.21 -11.86 18.27
C GLU A 195 -3.80 -12.74 17.16
N GLN A 196 -5.11 -12.66 16.92
CA GLN A 196 -5.75 -13.42 15.85
C GLN A 196 -5.23 -12.99 14.48
N HIS A 197 -5.04 -11.69 14.26
CA HIS A 197 -4.47 -11.14 13.03
C HIS A 197 -3.02 -11.59 12.84
N TYR A 198 -2.20 -11.53 13.89
CA TYR A 198 -0.82 -12.02 13.89
C TYR A 198 -0.75 -13.50 13.48
N GLN A 199 -1.56 -14.38 14.09
CA GLN A 199 -1.55 -15.81 13.75
C GLN A 199 -1.96 -16.07 12.30
N TYR A 200 -2.95 -15.32 11.79
CA TYR A 200 -3.36 -15.39 10.39
C TYR A 200 -2.24 -14.98 9.43
N LEU A 201 -1.58 -13.85 9.70
CA LEU A 201 -0.47 -13.29 8.90
C LEU A 201 0.76 -14.20 8.92
N LYS A 202 1.16 -14.66 10.11
CA LYS A 202 2.30 -15.57 10.31
C LYS A 202 2.15 -16.86 9.51
N LYS A 203 0.95 -17.44 9.48
CA LYS A 203 0.66 -18.62 8.66
C LYS A 203 0.72 -18.29 7.17
N GLY A 204 0.09 -17.18 6.77
CA GLY A 204 0.03 -16.73 5.37
C GLY A 204 1.39 -16.47 4.75
N LEU A 205 2.36 -15.95 5.52
CA LEU A 205 3.71 -15.68 5.04
C LEU A 205 4.45 -16.94 4.59
N ARG A 206 4.05 -18.11 5.12
CA ARG A 206 4.70 -19.40 4.87
C ARG A 206 3.91 -20.31 3.94
N HIS A 207 2.58 -20.35 4.12
CA HIS A 207 1.74 -21.30 3.40
C HIS A 207 0.37 -20.71 3.08
N LEU A 208 -0.04 -20.90 1.84
CA LEU A 208 -1.32 -20.50 1.30
C LEU A 208 -2.02 -21.73 0.72
N SER A 209 -3.35 -21.79 0.84
CA SER A 209 -4.16 -22.80 0.17
C SER A 209 -4.29 -22.54 -1.33
N ASP A 210 -4.77 -23.53 -2.07
CA ASP A 210 -5.15 -23.44 -3.49
C ASP A 210 -6.10 -22.27 -3.82
N ALA A 211 -6.90 -21.81 -2.87
CA ALA A 211 -7.72 -20.59 -3.02
C ALA A 211 -6.92 -19.33 -3.46
N TYR A 212 -5.60 -19.32 -3.26
CA TYR A 212 -4.70 -18.22 -3.68
C TYR A 212 -4.06 -18.44 -5.06
N GLU A 213 -4.41 -19.48 -5.81
CA GLU A 213 -3.93 -19.69 -7.19
C GLU A 213 -4.27 -18.49 -8.10
N CYS A 214 -5.39 -17.81 -7.86
CA CYS A 214 -5.74 -16.57 -8.56
C CYS A 214 -4.75 -15.42 -8.32
N LEU A 215 -3.89 -15.52 -7.30
CA LEU A 215 -2.85 -14.56 -6.94
C LEU A 215 -1.44 -15.10 -7.20
N ASP A 216 -1.27 -16.17 -7.98
CA ASP A 216 0.06 -16.69 -8.33
C ASP A 216 0.90 -15.68 -9.15
N ALA A 217 0.25 -14.77 -9.87
CA ALA A 217 0.88 -13.62 -10.52
C ALA A 217 0.96 -12.36 -9.63
N SER A 218 0.80 -12.51 -8.32
CA SER A 218 0.79 -11.40 -7.34
C SER A 218 1.43 -11.81 -6.01
N ARG A 219 2.45 -12.68 -6.06
CA ARG A 219 3.11 -13.16 -4.84
C ARG A 219 3.94 -12.08 -4.13
N PRO A 220 4.62 -11.14 -4.82
CA PRO A 220 5.19 -9.97 -4.14
C PRO A 220 4.17 -9.10 -3.41
N TRP A 221 2.93 -9.02 -3.91
CA TRP A 221 1.84 -8.35 -3.18
C TRP A 221 1.52 -9.06 -1.87
N LEU A 222 1.45 -10.39 -1.89
CA LEU A 222 1.24 -11.17 -0.66
C LEU A 222 2.39 -10.94 0.34
N CYS A 223 3.65 -10.84 -0.12
CA CYS A 223 4.76 -10.44 0.73
C CYS A 223 4.53 -9.05 1.33
N PHE A 224 4.29 -8.03 0.50
CA PHE A 224 4.06 -6.67 0.97
C PHE A 224 2.89 -6.58 1.97
N TRP A 225 1.72 -7.09 1.60
CA TRP A 225 0.53 -7.01 2.44
C TRP A 225 0.74 -7.68 3.80
N ILE A 226 1.37 -8.85 3.82
CA ILE A 226 1.59 -9.57 5.07
C ILE A 226 2.67 -8.90 5.92
N LEU A 227 3.80 -8.52 5.32
CA LEU A 227 4.90 -7.87 6.04
C LEU A 227 4.47 -6.50 6.59
N HIS A 228 3.74 -5.71 5.80
CA HIS A 228 3.26 -4.40 6.23
C HIS A 228 2.20 -4.53 7.33
N SER A 229 1.27 -5.50 7.23
CA SER A 229 0.35 -5.75 8.34
C SER A 229 1.07 -6.15 9.63
N LEU A 230 2.10 -6.99 9.55
CA LEU A 230 2.92 -7.35 10.73
C LEU A 230 3.66 -6.13 11.28
N GLU A 231 4.22 -5.30 10.40
CA GLU A 231 4.87 -4.04 10.75
C GLU A 231 3.93 -3.10 11.50
N LEU A 232 2.70 -2.88 11.01
CA LEU A 232 1.69 -2.04 11.66
C LEU A 232 1.26 -2.58 13.02
N LEU A 233 1.24 -3.91 13.16
CA LEU A 233 0.96 -4.58 14.43
C LEU A 233 2.18 -4.59 15.37
N GLU A 234 3.31 -4.00 14.96
CA GLU A 234 4.60 -4.00 15.67
C GLU A 234 5.15 -5.40 15.97
N GLU A 235 4.77 -6.36 15.12
CA GLU A 235 5.18 -7.76 15.24
C GLU A 235 6.50 -8.02 14.53
N SER A 236 7.50 -8.43 15.30
CA SER A 236 8.82 -8.73 14.75
C SER A 236 8.82 -10.00 13.89
N ILE A 237 9.60 -9.98 12.81
CA ILE A 237 9.77 -11.11 11.91
C ILE A 237 11.13 -11.75 12.17
N PRO A 238 11.21 -13.09 12.37
CA PRO A 238 12.49 -13.77 12.53
C PRO A 238 13.43 -13.50 11.36
N SER A 239 14.72 -13.26 11.64
CA SER A 239 15.73 -12.94 10.61
C SER A 239 15.81 -14.00 9.50
N ALA A 240 15.63 -15.28 9.84
CA ALA A 240 15.56 -16.37 8.87
C ALA A 240 14.39 -16.19 7.88
N ASN A 241 13.20 -15.85 8.39
CA ASN A 241 12.03 -15.58 7.55
C ASN A 241 12.27 -14.36 6.65
N ALA A 242 12.90 -13.31 7.18
CA ALA A 242 13.22 -12.12 6.40
C ALA A 242 14.18 -12.44 5.24
N SER A 243 15.26 -13.17 5.50
CA SER A 243 16.21 -13.62 4.46
C SER A 243 15.54 -14.52 3.42
N GLU A 244 14.63 -15.42 3.83
CA GLU A 244 13.87 -16.25 2.89
C GLU A 244 12.95 -15.42 1.98
N VAL A 245 12.35 -14.33 2.48
CA VAL A 245 11.59 -13.40 1.65
C VAL A 245 12.51 -12.64 0.69
N CYS A 246 13.68 -12.18 1.13
CA CYS A 246 14.68 -11.55 0.25
C CYS A 246 15.06 -12.49 -0.89
N GLN A 247 15.37 -13.75 -0.58
CA GLN A 247 15.70 -14.76 -1.58
C GLN A 247 14.53 -15.01 -2.54
N PHE A 248 13.31 -15.14 -2.02
CA PHE A 248 12.13 -15.32 -2.87
C PHE A 248 11.91 -14.14 -3.83
N LEU A 249 12.02 -12.91 -3.35
CA LEU A 249 11.87 -11.71 -4.17
C LEU A 249 13.02 -11.58 -5.19
N ALA A 250 14.24 -11.98 -4.84
CA ALA A 250 15.35 -12.07 -5.79
C ALA A 250 15.04 -13.02 -6.96
N HIS A 251 14.38 -14.17 -6.69
CA HIS A 251 13.92 -15.07 -7.75
C HIS A 251 12.75 -14.51 -8.58
N CYS A 252 12.01 -13.54 -8.05
CA CYS A 252 10.98 -12.81 -8.79
C CYS A 252 11.54 -11.64 -9.59
N GLN A 253 12.78 -11.22 -9.35
CA GLN A 253 13.39 -10.13 -10.11
C GLN A 253 13.72 -10.59 -11.53
N SER A 254 13.32 -9.79 -12.52
CA SER A 254 13.58 -10.09 -13.92
C SER A 254 15.03 -9.78 -14.29
N PRO A 255 15.69 -10.60 -15.14
CA PRO A 255 17.02 -10.30 -15.64
C PRO A 255 17.08 -9.03 -16.50
N THR A 256 15.95 -8.47 -16.93
CA THR A 256 15.81 -7.18 -17.64
C THR A 256 15.33 -6.04 -16.74
N GLY A 257 15.32 -6.22 -15.42
CA GLY A 257 14.88 -5.22 -14.45
C GLY A 257 13.39 -5.30 -14.10
N GLY A 258 13.05 -4.73 -12.94
CA GLY A 258 11.73 -4.88 -12.31
C GLY A 258 11.52 -6.26 -11.68
N PHE A 259 10.40 -6.42 -10.97
CA PHE A 259 9.98 -7.69 -10.38
C PHE A 259 8.71 -8.20 -11.05
N ALA A 260 8.59 -9.52 -11.11
CA ALA A 260 7.47 -10.25 -11.67
C ALA A 260 6.50 -10.74 -10.59
N GLY A 261 5.31 -11.17 -11.01
CA GLY A 261 4.27 -11.72 -10.11
C GLY A 261 4.67 -13.00 -9.37
N GLY A 262 5.67 -13.71 -9.87
CA GLY A 262 6.30 -14.89 -9.30
C GLY A 262 7.54 -15.30 -10.10
N PRO A 263 8.34 -16.28 -9.63
CA PRO A 263 9.57 -16.67 -10.30
C PRO A 263 9.35 -17.12 -11.74
N GLY A 264 10.15 -16.57 -12.66
CA GLY A 264 10.08 -16.90 -14.09
C GLY A 264 8.96 -16.20 -14.88
N GLN A 265 8.13 -15.36 -14.25
CA GLN A 265 7.13 -14.55 -14.93
C GLN A 265 7.74 -13.24 -15.49
N HIS A 266 6.96 -12.46 -16.26
CA HIS A 266 7.38 -11.16 -16.77
C HIS A 266 7.35 -10.07 -15.69
N ALA A 267 8.31 -9.14 -15.74
CA ALA A 267 8.32 -7.97 -14.87
C ALA A 267 7.10 -7.08 -15.10
N HIS A 268 6.58 -6.51 -14.02
CA HIS A 268 5.38 -5.68 -14.02
C HIS A 268 5.47 -4.65 -12.88
N LEU A 269 4.98 -3.43 -13.10
CA LEU A 269 5.09 -2.33 -12.13
C LEU A 269 4.41 -2.61 -10.79
N ALA A 270 3.23 -3.24 -10.80
CA ALA A 270 2.53 -3.62 -9.57
C ALA A 270 3.35 -4.54 -8.62
N PRO A 271 3.84 -5.73 -9.03
CA PRO A 271 4.73 -6.53 -8.18
C PRO A 271 6.11 -5.88 -7.96
N THR A 272 6.56 -4.99 -8.84
CA THR A 272 7.78 -4.18 -8.60
C THR A 272 7.61 -3.25 -7.41
N TYR A 273 6.51 -2.49 -7.35
CA TYR A 273 6.15 -1.67 -6.19
C TYR A 273 6.09 -2.52 -4.91
N ALA A 274 5.36 -3.63 -4.95
CA ALA A 274 5.19 -4.49 -3.79
C ALA A 274 6.52 -5.11 -3.31
N ALA A 275 7.36 -5.59 -4.23
CA ALA A 275 8.67 -6.16 -3.89
C ALA A 275 9.60 -5.12 -3.26
N VAL A 276 9.69 -3.91 -3.83
CA VAL A 276 10.53 -2.83 -3.28
C VAL A 276 10.05 -2.44 -1.88
N ASN A 277 8.74 -2.24 -1.68
CA ASN A 277 8.20 -1.94 -0.36
C ASN A 277 8.46 -3.07 0.65
N ALA A 278 8.26 -4.34 0.26
CA ALA A 278 8.57 -5.49 1.11
C ALA A 278 10.05 -5.53 1.55
N LEU A 279 10.97 -5.25 0.62
CA LEU A 279 12.40 -5.18 0.91
C LEU A 279 12.73 -3.99 1.83
N CYS A 280 12.08 -2.83 1.64
CA CYS A 280 12.22 -1.67 2.52
C CYS A 280 11.68 -1.92 3.94
N ILE A 281 10.58 -2.65 4.08
CA ILE A 281 10.04 -3.06 5.39
C ILE A 281 11.05 -3.94 6.13
N ILE A 282 11.66 -4.91 5.43
CA ILE A 282 12.74 -5.75 5.98
C ILE A 282 13.92 -4.86 6.39
N GLY A 283 14.34 -3.94 5.52
CA GLY A 283 15.25 -2.84 5.85
C GLY A 283 16.66 -3.26 6.26
N THR A 284 17.12 -4.43 5.81
CA THR A 284 18.49 -4.91 5.96
C THR A 284 19.31 -4.64 4.70
N GLU A 285 20.64 -4.62 4.81
CA GLU A 285 21.52 -4.52 3.63
C GLU A 285 21.28 -5.67 2.65
N GLU A 286 21.01 -6.89 3.14
CA GLU A 286 20.62 -8.02 2.29
C GLU A 286 19.39 -7.68 1.45
N ALA A 287 18.34 -7.11 2.06
CA ALA A 287 17.12 -6.74 1.36
C ALA A 287 17.35 -5.64 0.32
N TYR A 288 18.10 -4.59 0.68
CA TYR A 288 18.41 -3.51 -0.27
C TYR A 288 19.25 -4.01 -1.45
N ASN A 289 20.21 -4.91 -1.21
CA ASN A 289 21.07 -5.49 -2.24
C ASN A 289 20.35 -6.45 -3.20
N VAL A 290 19.10 -6.85 -2.91
CA VAL A 290 18.28 -7.59 -3.88
C VAL A 290 17.94 -6.71 -5.08
N ILE A 291 17.85 -5.38 -4.94
CA ILE A 291 17.35 -4.48 -5.98
C ILE A 291 18.47 -4.17 -6.99
N ASP A 292 18.39 -4.73 -8.20
CA ASP A 292 19.23 -4.30 -9.34
C ASP A 292 18.77 -2.93 -9.85
N ARG A 293 19.35 -1.86 -9.31
CA ARG A 293 18.98 -0.46 -9.58
C ARG A 293 19.21 -0.04 -11.04
N GLU A 294 20.28 -0.52 -11.66
CA GLU A 294 20.59 -0.17 -13.05
C GLU A 294 19.50 -0.73 -13.97
N LYS A 295 19.19 -2.02 -13.82
CA LYS A 295 18.16 -2.64 -14.64
C LYS A 295 16.76 -2.17 -14.27
N LEU A 296 16.50 -1.86 -13.00
CA LEU A 296 15.23 -1.25 -12.60
C LEU A 296 15.01 0.05 -13.37
N LEU A 297 16.04 0.90 -13.50
CA LEU A 297 15.95 2.12 -14.31
C LEU A 297 15.70 1.80 -15.80
N ASP A 298 16.43 0.85 -16.37
CA ASP A 298 16.22 0.41 -17.77
C ASP A 298 14.77 -0.10 -17.99
N PHE A 299 14.24 -0.86 -17.02
CA PHE A 299 12.86 -1.33 -17.04
C PHE A 299 11.88 -0.16 -17.03
N LEU A 300 12.04 0.82 -16.13
CA LEU A 300 11.16 2.01 -16.10
C LEU A 300 11.19 2.77 -17.43
N TRP A 301 12.36 2.94 -18.04
CA TRP A 301 12.50 3.55 -19.36
C TRP A 301 11.80 2.76 -20.46
N SER A 302 11.82 1.42 -20.40
CA SER A 302 11.13 0.57 -21.38
C SER A 302 9.61 0.70 -21.34
N LEU A 303 9.07 1.22 -20.22
CA LEU A 303 7.63 1.39 -20.01
C LEU A 303 7.14 2.83 -20.27
N LYS A 304 8.05 3.82 -20.23
CA LYS A 304 7.72 5.23 -20.43
C LYS A 304 7.12 5.46 -21.81
N GLN A 305 5.96 6.11 -21.86
CA GLN A 305 5.26 6.48 -23.08
C GLN A 305 5.52 7.95 -23.48
N PRO A 306 5.34 8.31 -24.77
CA PRO A 306 5.54 9.68 -25.25
C PRO A 306 4.61 10.72 -24.63
N ASP A 307 3.41 10.33 -24.19
CA ASP A 307 2.41 11.24 -23.62
C ASP A 307 2.62 11.53 -22.13
N GLY A 308 3.68 10.97 -21.52
CA GLY A 308 3.97 11.11 -20.09
C GLY A 308 3.57 9.89 -19.26
N SER A 309 2.69 9.04 -19.77
CA SER A 309 2.22 7.84 -19.08
C SER A 309 3.27 6.72 -19.03
N PHE A 310 2.98 5.66 -18.29
CA PHE A 310 3.74 4.41 -18.30
C PHE A 310 2.79 3.24 -18.59
N VAL A 311 3.25 2.24 -19.35
CA VAL A 311 2.57 0.93 -19.38
C VAL A 311 2.90 0.14 -18.13
N MET A 312 1.97 -0.68 -17.63
CA MET A 312 2.19 -1.50 -16.41
C MET A 312 3.26 -2.58 -16.59
N HIS A 313 3.40 -3.10 -17.82
CA HIS A 313 4.44 -4.02 -18.25
C HIS A 313 4.61 -3.92 -19.77
N ILE A 314 5.63 -4.57 -20.34
CA ILE A 314 5.83 -4.60 -21.80
C ILE A 314 4.58 -5.18 -22.47
N GLY A 315 3.93 -4.39 -23.33
CA GLY A 315 2.68 -4.75 -24.02
C GLY A 315 1.42 -4.75 -23.15
N GLY A 316 1.51 -4.22 -21.92
CA GLY A 316 0.40 -4.14 -20.98
C GLY A 316 -0.47 -2.89 -21.11
N GLU A 317 -1.37 -2.71 -20.15
CA GLU A 317 -2.27 -1.57 -20.07
C GLU A 317 -1.56 -0.29 -19.57
N VAL A 318 -2.22 0.85 -19.77
CA VAL A 318 -1.83 2.16 -19.22
C VAL A 318 -2.94 2.63 -18.29
N ASP A 319 -2.59 2.96 -17.06
CA ASP A 319 -3.40 3.78 -16.16
C ASP A 319 -2.53 4.36 -15.02
N VAL A 320 -3.09 5.23 -14.18
CA VAL A 320 -2.32 6.01 -13.20
C VAL A 320 -1.61 5.17 -12.13
N ARG A 321 -1.94 3.87 -12.00
CA ARG A 321 -1.17 2.95 -11.15
C ARG A 321 0.28 2.87 -11.61
N SER A 322 0.54 2.91 -12.92
CA SER A 322 1.88 2.80 -13.46
C SER A 322 2.75 3.99 -13.05
N ALA A 323 2.20 5.20 -13.14
CA ALA A 323 2.88 6.43 -12.73
C ALA A 323 3.26 6.40 -11.24
N TYR A 324 2.33 5.98 -10.37
CA TYR A 324 2.61 5.83 -8.94
C TYR A 324 3.63 4.74 -8.64
N CYS A 325 3.47 3.54 -9.21
CA CYS A 325 4.41 2.45 -8.98
C CYS A 325 5.82 2.83 -9.44
N ALA A 326 5.96 3.46 -10.61
CA ALA A 326 7.23 3.92 -11.14
C ALA A 326 7.85 5.01 -10.25
N ALA A 327 7.09 6.05 -9.90
CA ALA A 327 7.55 7.14 -9.04
C ALA A 327 7.98 6.62 -7.66
N SER A 328 7.16 5.75 -7.05
CA SER A 328 7.42 5.17 -5.73
C SER A 328 8.72 4.38 -5.68
N VAL A 329 8.97 3.49 -6.63
CA VAL A 329 10.21 2.70 -6.61
C VAL A 329 11.42 3.53 -7.03
N ALA A 330 11.23 4.48 -7.95
CA ALA A 330 12.31 5.32 -8.42
C ALA A 330 12.81 6.28 -7.32
N SER A 331 11.90 6.86 -6.53
CA SER A 331 12.24 7.77 -5.44
C SER A 331 12.90 7.02 -4.27
N LEU A 332 12.33 5.89 -3.84
CA LEU A 332 12.89 5.09 -2.74
C LEU A 332 14.31 4.59 -3.06
N THR A 333 14.54 4.16 -4.30
CA THR A 333 15.82 3.56 -4.71
C THR A 333 16.81 4.56 -5.31
N ASN A 334 16.50 5.85 -5.26
CA ASN A 334 17.36 6.93 -5.79
C ASN A 334 17.78 6.70 -7.25
N ILE A 335 16.82 6.44 -8.15
CA ILE A 335 17.07 6.24 -9.58
C ILE A 335 16.27 7.19 -10.48
N MET A 336 15.61 8.20 -9.90
CA MET A 336 14.95 9.23 -10.69
C MET A 336 15.96 9.99 -11.56
N THR A 337 15.59 10.28 -12.80
CA THR A 337 16.37 11.13 -13.70
C THR A 337 15.46 12.25 -14.21
N PRO A 338 16.00 13.42 -14.61
CA PRO A 338 15.18 14.56 -15.04
C PRO A 338 14.18 14.22 -16.16
N LYS A 339 14.55 13.31 -17.07
CA LYS A 339 13.70 12.95 -18.22
C LYS A 339 12.76 11.77 -17.98
N LEU A 340 12.98 10.96 -16.94
CA LEU A 340 12.19 9.73 -16.75
C LEU A 340 10.70 10.04 -16.58
N PHE A 341 10.39 11.12 -15.85
CA PHE A 341 9.02 11.58 -15.58
C PHE A 341 8.63 12.82 -16.39
N GLU A 342 9.32 13.08 -17.50
CA GLU A 342 8.94 14.14 -18.44
C GLU A 342 7.51 13.88 -18.94
N ASP A 343 6.68 14.93 -18.91
CA ASP A 343 5.24 14.94 -19.20
C ASP A 343 4.33 14.10 -18.29
N THR A 344 4.88 13.34 -17.34
CA THR A 344 4.07 12.52 -16.42
C THR A 344 3.13 13.36 -15.57
N THR A 345 3.58 14.53 -15.11
CA THR A 345 2.73 15.48 -14.38
C THR A 345 1.49 15.87 -15.18
N ASN A 346 1.67 16.33 -16.43
CA ASN A 346 0.55 16.77 -17.28
C ASN A 346 -0.42 15.62 -17.56
N TRP A 347 0.12 14.42 -17.77
CA TRP A 347 -0.70 13.23 -17.97
C TRP A 347 -1.55 12.89 -16.73
N ILE A 348 -0.96 12.89 -15.52
CA ILE A 348 -1.71 12.66 -14.27
C ILE A 348 -2.78 13.75 -14.07
N LEU A 349 -2.45 15.02 -14.32
CA LEU A 349 -3.41 16.12 -14.18
C LEU A 349 -4.62 15.94 -15.10
N SER A 350 -4.42 15.41 -16.31
CA SER A 350 -5.52 15.11 -17.24
C SER A 350 -6.45 13.98 -16.77
N CYS A 351 -6.06 13.22 -15.74
CA CYS A 351 -6.91 12.22 -15.10
C CYS A 351 -7.85 12.80 -14.03
N GLN A 352 -7.61 14.02 -13.53
CA GLN A 352 -8.55 14.70 -12.63
C GLN A 352 -9.81 15.11 -13.41
N ASN A 353 -10.99 14.70 -12.94
CA ASN A 353 -12.23 14.89 -13.68
C ASN A 353 -13.19 15.88 -12.98
N TRP A 354 -14.37 16.06 -13.56
CA TRP A 354 -15.42 16.99 -13.09
C TRP A 354 -15.93 16.71 -11.66
N GLU A 355 -15.72 15.50 -11.14
CA GLU A 355 -16.12 15.15 -9.77
C GLU A 355 -15.15 15.75 -8.74
N GLY A 356 -13.89 15.95 -9.14
CA GLY A 356 -12.78 16.46 -8.34
C GLY A 356 -11.70 15.42 -8.02
N GLY A 357 -12.03 14.12 -8.06
CA GLY A 357 -11.06 13.03 -7.92
C GLY A 357 -10.36 12.69 -9.25
N LEU A 358 -9.43 11.71 -9.20
CA LEU A 358 -8.74 11.23 -10.40
C LEU A 358 -9.24 9.86 -10.83
N SER A 359 -9.19 9.67 -12.14
CA SER A 359 -9.58 8.45 -12.83
C SER A 359 -8.36 7.63 -13.27
N GLY A 360 -8.57 6.40 -13.75
CA GLY A 360 -7.47 5.54 -14.19
C GLY A 360 -6.73 6.10 -15.41
N VAL A 361 -7.48 6.60 -16.37
CA VAL A 361 -7.00 7.30 -17.57
C VAL A 361 -7.91 8.50 -17.85
N PRO A 362 -7.46 9.50 -18.62
CA PRO A 362 -8.22 10.72 -18.84
C PRO A 362 -9.65 10.49 -19.32
N GLY A 363 -10.61 11.16 -18.69
CA GLY A 363 -12.02 11.14 -19.06
C GLY A 363 -12.88 10.05 -18.41
N LEU A 364 -12.33 9.19 -17.56
CA LEU A 364 -13.10 8.18 -16.82
C LEU A 364 -13.60 8.69 -15.45
N GLU A 365 -14.34 7.84 -14.73
CA GLU A 365 -14.89 8.09 -13.40
C GLU A 365 -13.78 8.22 -12.33
N ALA A 366 -13.95 9.12 -11.37
CA ALA A 366 -13.02 9.31 -10.27
C ALA A 366 -13.10 8.14 -9.28
N HIS A 367 -11.97 7.60 -8.86
CA HIS A 367 -11.91 6.37 -8.05
C HIS A 367 -10.81 6.44 -7.00
N GLY A 368 -11.11 6.05 -5.75
CA GLY A 368 -10.21 6.19 -4.60
C GLY A 368 -8.80 5.68 -4.84
N GLY A 369 -8.66 4.45 -5.34
CA GLY A 369 -7.35 3.87 -5.67
C GLY A 369 -6.56 4.66 -6.74
N TYR A 370 -7.24 5.17 -7.77
CA TYR A 370 -6.59 5.96 -8.83
C TYR A 370 -6.27 7.38 -8.37
N THR A 371 -7.20 8.00 -7.62
CA THR A 371 -6.98 9.27 -6.92
C THR A 371 -5.76 9.21 -6.02
N PHE A 372 -5.63 8.15 -5.21
CA PHE A 372 -4.44 7.95 -4.39
C PHE A 372 -3.18 7.85 -5.25
N CYS A 373 -3.17 6.97 -6.25
CA CYS A 373 -1.99 6.77 -7.11
C CYS A 373 -1.53 8.10 -7.76
N GLY A 374 -2.44 8.83 -8.39
CA GLY A 374 -2.09 10.09 -9.06
C GLY A 374 -1.65 11.18 -8.07
N THR A 375 -2.34 11.32 -6.95
CA THR A 375 -1.98 12.33 -5.93
C THR A 375 -0.64 12.01 -5.29
N ALA A 376 -0.41 10.77 -4.87
CA ALA A 376 0.86 10.34 -4.26
C ALA A 376 2.02 10.42 -5.26
N ALA A 377 1.80 10.10 -6.54
CA ALA A 377 2.81 10.29 -7.59
C ALA A 377 3.16 11.78 -7.75
N LEU A 378 2.18 12.69 -7.75
CA LEU A 378 2.45 14.13 -7.84
C LEU A 378 3.18 14.66 -6.59
N VAL A 379 2.88 14.14 -5.40
CA VAL A 379 3.63 14.48 -4.17
C VAL A 379 5.10 14.02 -4.28
N ILE A 380 5.37 12.83 -4.85
CA ILE A 380 6.75 12.38 -5.10
C ILE A 380 7.46 13.30 -6.10
N LEU A 381 6.73 13.81 -7.10
CA LEU A 381 7.25 14.70 -8.14
C LEU A 381 7.33 16.17 -7.71
N GLY A 382 6.83 16.55 -6.53
CA GLY A 382 6.74 17.94 -6.08
C GLY A 382 5.81 18.81 -6.93
N LYS A 383 4.71 18.22 -7.43
CA LYS A 383 3.76 18.84 -8.37
C LYS A 383 2.30 18.72 -7.91
N GLU A 384 2.05 18.39 -6.66
CA GLU A 384 0.71 18.23 -6.10
C GLU A 384 -0.13 19.51 -6.16
N HIS A 385 0.49 20.68 -6.00
CA HIS A 385 -0.15 22.01 -6.10
C HIS A 385 -0.78 22.31 -7.46
N MET A 386 -0.47 21.51 -8.49
CA MET A 386 -1.04 21.67 -9.83
C MET A 386 -2.44 21.03 -9.97
N LEU A 387 -2.87 20.20 -9.02
CA LEU A 387 -4.24 19.68 -8.98
C LEU A 387 -5.22 20.78 -8.52
N ASP A 388 -6.49 20.65 -8.90
CA ASP A 388 -7.56 21.38 -8.19
C ASP A 388 -7.75 20.73 -6.80
N LEU A 389 -6.95 21.18 -5.82
CA LEU A 389 -6.94 20.64 -4.46
C LEU A 389 -8.28 20.84 -3.74
N LYS A 390 -9.01 21.90 -4.07
CA LYS A 390 -10.32 22.19 -3.48
C LYS A 390 -11.37 21.21 -3.98
N ALA A 391 -11.42 20.96 -5.28
CA ALA A 391 -12.31 19.96 -5.87
C ALA A 391 -11.96 18.56 -5.37
N LEU A 392 -10.67 18.25 -5.28
CA LEU A 392 -10.18 16.97 -4.76
C LEU A 392 -10.55 16.76 -3.29
N LEU A 393 -10.33 17.75 -2.43
CA LEU A 393 -10.73 17.70 -1.02
C LEU A 393 -12.25 17.48 -0.89
N ARG A 394 -13.06 18.26 -1.60
CA ARG A 394 -14.52 18.10 -1.60
C ARG A 394 -14.92 16.68 -2.04
N TRP A 395 -14.27 16.16 -3.08
CA TRP A 395 -14.54 14.83 -3.59
C TRP A 395 -14.25 13.76 -2.54
N VAL A 396 -13.04 13.74 -1.96
CA VAL A 396 -12.63 12.66 -1.06
C VAL A 396 -13.40 12.66 0.27
N ILE A 397 -13.68 13.83 0.86
CA ILE A 397 -14.48 13.87 2.10
C ILE A 397 -15.92 13.40 1.88
N SER A 398 -16.44 13.57 0.66
CA SER A 398 -17.77 13.07 0.27
C SER A 398 -17.79 11.55 0.01
N ARG A 399 -16.63 10.86 0.09
CA ARG A 399 -16.52 9.40 -0.01
C ARG A 399 -16.61 8.72 1.35
N GLN A 400 -16.54 9.45 2.47
CA GLN A 400 -16.80 8.86 3.77
C GLN A 400 -18.31 8.64 3.93
N MET A 401 -18.69 7.41 4.24
CA MET A 401 -20.07 6.98 4.30
C MET A 401 -20.68 7.44 5.62
N ARG A 402 -21.77 8.20 5.51
CA ARG A 402 -22.38 8.88 6.67
C ARG A 402 -22.91 7.89 7.72
N PHE A 403 -23.50 6.76 7.32
CA PHE A 403 -23.99 5.78 8.27
C PHE A 403 -22.86 4.85 8.73
N GLU A 404 -22.20 4.19 7.78
CA GLU A 404 -21.23 3.12 8.06
C GLU A 404 -19.93 3.63 8.70
N GLY A 405 -19.51 4.86 8.39
CA GLY A 405 -18.26 5.47 8.88
C GLY A 405 -17.01 5.14 8.05
N GLY A 406 -17.04 4.03 7.29
CA GLY A 406 -16.02 3.66 6.31
C GLY A 406 -16.07 4.51 5.04
N PHE A 407 -15.31 4.13 4.01
CA PHE A 407 -15.27 4.85 2.74
C PHE A 407 -15.79 4.01 1.57
N GLN A 408 -16.43 4.66 0.59
CA GLN A 408 -16.71 4.11 -0.73
C GLN A 408 -15.59 4.46 -1.73
N GLY A 409 -15.35 3.61 -2.72
CA GLY A 409 -14.34 3.87 -3.75
C GLY A 409 -14.74 4.95 -4.75
N ARG A 410 -16.04 5.08 -5.02
CA ARG A 410 -16.64 5.98 -6.00
C ARG A 410 -18.02 6.42 -5.52
N CYS A 411 -18.55 7.51 -6.08
CA CYS A 411 -19.89 7.99 -5.74
C CYS A 411 -20.94 6.91 -6.01
N ASN A 412 -21.94 6.77 -5.14
CA ASN A 412 -23.04 5.80 -5.29
C ASN A 412 -22.59 4.32 -5.35
N LYS A 413 -21.43 3.99 -4.79
CA LYS A 413 -20.97 2.61 -4.60
C LYS A 413 -20.89 2.28 -3.09
N LEU A 414 -20.83 1.00 -2.79
CA LEU A 414 -20.88 0.54 -1.40
C LEU A 414 -19.59 0.91 -0.63
N VAL A 415 -19.71 0.98 0.69
CA VAL A 415 -18.55 1.02 1.60
C VAL A 415 -17.64 -0.19 1.39
N ASP A 416 -16.33 -0.04 1.57
CA ASP A 416 -15.37 -1.15 1.57
C ASP A 416 -14.13 -0.80 2.43
N GLY A 417 -13.73 -1.74 3.29
CA GLY A 417 -12.62 -1.63 4.22
C GLY A 417 -11.29 -1.24 3.58
N CYS A 418 -10.99 -1.63 2.35
CA CYS A 418 -9.71 -1.25 1.72
C CYS A 418 -9.62 0.25 1.41
N TYR A 419 -10.76 0.92 1.18
CA TYR A 419 -10.78 2.37 0.98
C TYR A 419 -10.48 3.16 2.25
N SER A 420 -10.43 2.49 3.41
CA SER A 420 -9.88 3.09 4.63
C SER A 420 -8.46 3.61 4.44
N PHE A 421 -7.65 2.99 3.56
CA PHE A 421 -6.37 3.55 3.16
C PHE A 421 -6.47 4.39 1.89
N TRP A 422 -7.05 3.85 0.81
CA TRP A 422 -7.02 4.53 -0.49
C TRP A 422 -7.72 5.89 -0.50
N GLN A 423 -8.77 6.07 0.32
CA GLN A 423 -9.43 7.37 0.47
C GLN A 423 -8.85 8.15 1.63
N ALA A 424 -8.81 7.58 2.85
CA ALA A 424 -8.35 8.34 4.02
C ALA A 424 -6.88 8.76 3.92
N GLY A 425 -6.04 7.97 3.24
CA GLY A 425 -4.64 8.28 2.97
C GLY A 425 -4.41 9.50 2.07
N LEU A 426 -5.43 9.97 1.34
CA LEU A 426 -5.36 11.23 0.60
C LEU A 426 -5.36 12.45 1.52
N LEU A 427 -5.96 12.35 2.72
CA LEU A 427 -6.18 13.50 3.60
C LEU A 427 -4.88 14.01 4.22
N PRO A 428 -3.92 13.16 4.64
CA PRO A 428 -2.57 13.62 4.98
C PRO A 428 -1.82 14.25 3.80
N LEU A 429 -1.98 13.72 2.57
CA LEU A 429 -1.35 14.29 1.37
C LEU A 429 -1.91 15.68 1.05
N LEU A 430 -3.24 15.82 1.09
CA LEU A 430 -3.94 17.10 0.92
C LEU A 430 -3.60 18.09 2.02
N HIS A 431 -3.52 17.64 3.28
CA HIS A 431 -3.15 18.51 4.39
C HIS A 431 -1.77 19.13 4.17
N ARG A 432 -0.79 18.32 3.74
CA ARG A 432 0.54 18.83 3.38
C ARG A 432 0.48 19.79 2.19
N ALA A 433 -0.22 19.42 1.12
CA ALA A 433 -0.31 20.25 -0.08
C ALA A 433 -0.92 21.63 0.24
N LEU A 434 -2.04 21.65 0.96
CA LEU A 434 -2.71 22.88 1.38
C LEU A 434 -1.86 23.69 2.36
N PHE A 435 -1.11 23.04 3.26
CA PHE A 435 -0.20 23.73 4.17
C PHE A 435 0.91 24.45 3.39
N ASN A 436 1.48 23.79 2.39
CA ASN A 436 2.50 24.37 1.51
C ASN A 436 1.95 25.53 0.65
N ASP A 437 0.68 25.46 0.26
CA ASP A 437 -0.04 26.56 -0.43
C ASP A 437 -0.41 27.72 0.53
N GLY A 438 -0.06 27.62 1.81
CA GLY A 438 -0.27 28.67 2.80
C GLY A 438 -1.67 28.72 3.42
N GLU A 439 -2.43 27.62 3.37
CA GLU A 439 -3.75 27.54 3.98
C GLU A 439 -3.66 27.62 5.52
N SER A 440 -4.22 28.68 6.10
CA SER A 440 -4.11 28.98 7.53
C SER A 440 -5.17 28.28 8.39
N GLU A 441 -6.26 27.80 7.79
CA GLU A 441 -7.40 27.21 8.51
C GLU A 441 -7.25 25.69 8.74
N LEU A 442 -6.09 25.11 8.43
CA LEU A 442 -5.84 23.69 8.65
C LEU A 442 -5.81 23.34 10.14
N SER A 443 -6.49 22.25 10.51
CA SER A 443 -6.48 21.72 11.87
C SER A 443 -5.06 21.29 12.28
N GLN A 444 -4.66 21.63 13.50
CA GLN A 444 -3.36 21.21 14.07
C GLN A 444 -3.43 19.86 14.81
N GLN A 445 -4.58 19.18 14.78
CA GLN A 445 -4.80 17.97 15.58
C GLN A 445 -5.51 16.85 14.81
N ARG A 446 -6.21 17.16 13.71
CA ARG A 446 -7.07 16.18 13.02
C ARG A 446 -6.96 16.27 11.52
N TRP A 447 -7.12 15.12 10.88
CA TRP A 447 -7.34 15.05 9.44
C TRP A 447 -8.75 15.53 9.07
N MET A 448 -8.95 15.95 7.83
CA MET A 448 -10.23 16.48 7.34
C MET A 448 -11.24 15.37 7.01
N PHE A 449 -11.38 14.38 7.90
CA PHE A 449 -12.39 13.32 7.86
C PHE A 449 -12.75 12.88 9.28
N ASP A 450 -13.86 12.16 9.46
CA ASP A 450 -14.25 11.64 10.76
C ASP A 450 -13.37 10.43 11.14
N GLN A 451 -12.25 10.72 11.80
CA GLN A 451 -11.28 9.72 12.26
C GLN A 451 -11.92 8.69 13.21
N GLN A 452 -12.86 9.10 14.06
CA GLN A 452 -13.51 8.18 15.00
C GLN A 452 -14.43 7.22 14.24
N ALA A 453 -15.27 7.72 13.33
CA ALA A 453 -16.17 6.89 12.53
C ALA A 453 -15.43 5.83 11.70
N LEU A 454 -14.27 6.17 11.14
CA LEU A 454 -13.46 5.20 10.40
C LEU A 454 -12.93 4.09 11.31
N GLN A 455 -12.46 4.43 12.51
CA GLN A 455 -12.01 3.43 13.49
C GLN A 455 -13.16 2.53 13.95
N GLU A 456 -14.35 3.09 14.19
CA GLU A 456 -15.56 2.32 14.51
C GLU A 456 -15.89 1.32 13.41
N TYR A 457 -15.91 1.75 12.14
CA TYR A 457 -16.17 0.87 11.01
C TYR A 457 -15.18 -0.30 10.93
N ILE A 458 -13.88 -0.01 11.06
CA ILE A 458 -12.84 -1.04 10.95
C ILE A 458 -12.94 -2.03 12.12
N LEU A 459 -13.02 -1.54 13.35
CA LEU A 459 -12.99 -2.37 14.55
C LEU A 459 -14.30 -3.16 14.74
N LEU A 460 -15.45 -2.62 14.34
CA LEU A 460 -16.74 -3.29 14.54
C LEU A 460 -17.17 -4.15 13.34
N CYS A 461 -16.83 -3.74 12.11
CA CYS A 461 -17.39 -4.33 10.90
C CYS A 461 -16.38 -5.10 10.06
N CYS A 462 -15.08 -4.79 10.17
CA CYS A 462 -14.07 -5.30 9.23
C CYS A 462 -13.17 -6.41 9.81
N GLN A 463 -13.41 -6.88 11.03
CA GLN A 463 -12.58 -7.91 11.66
C GLN A 463 -13.19 -9.30 11.49
N ASN A 464 -12.37 -10.27 11.07
CA ASN A 464 -12.76 -11.68 11.18
C ASN A 464 -12.38 -12.21 12.57
N PRO A 465 -13.29 -12.87 13.31
CA PRO A 465 -13.01 -13.39 14.65
C PRO A 465 -11.87 -14.40 14.73
N THR A 466 -11.48 -15.01 13.60
CA THR A 466 -10.37 -15.98 13.51
C THR A 466 -9.09 -15.38 12.94
N GLY A 467 -9.01 -14.06 12.78
CA GLY A 467 -7.83 -13.32 12.28
C GLY A 467 -8.01 -12.78 10.87
N GLY A 468 -7.30 -11.72 10.51
CA GLY A 468 -7.45 -11.02 9.23
C GLY A 468 -8.66 -10.08 9.19
N LEU A 469 -8.60 -9.11 8.27
CA LEU A 469 -9.67 -8.15 8.01
C LEU A 469 -10.26 -8.38 6.61
N LEU A 470 -11.37 -7.70 6.35
CA LEU A 470 -12.25 -7.94 5.21
C LEU A 470 -12.84 -6.63 4.65
N ASP A 471 -13.49 -6.73 3.50
CA ASP A 471 -14.21 -5.64 2.82
C ASP A 471 -15.34 -5.06 3.72
N LYS A 472 -16.37 -5.86 3.99
CA LYS A 472 -17.55 -5.53 4.80
C LYS A 472 -18.17 -6.81 5.39
N PRO A 473 -19.01 -6.75 6.44
CA PRO A 473 -19.61 -7.94 7.01
C PRO A 473 -20.29 -8.83 5.96
N GLY A 474 -20.12 -10.15 6.10
CA GLY A 474 -20.57 -11.14 5.13
C GLY A 474 -19.56 -11.47 4.02
N LYS A 475 -18.49 -10.67 3.85
CA LYS A 475 -17.38 -11.00 2.95
C LYS A 475 -16.32 -11.85 3.65
N SER A 476 -15.52 -12.55 2.86
CA SER A 476 -14.40 -13.34 3.38
C SER A 476 -13.20 -12.45 3.68
N ARG A 477 -12.37 -12.86 4.66
CA ARG A 477 -11.07 -12.23 4.92
C ARG A 477 -10.08 -12.52 3.79
N ASP A 478 -9.12 -11.62 3.60
CA ASP A 478 -7.94 -11.83 2.76
C ASP A 478 -6.78 -10.91 3.20
N PHE A 479 -5.58 -11.11 2.64
CA PHE A 479 -4.40 -10.32 3.02
C PHE A 479 -4.43 -8.89 2.49
N TYR A 480 -5.12 -8.64 1.37
CA TYR A 480 -5.28 -7.32 0.80
C TYR A 480 -6.07 -6.41 1.76
N HIS A 481 -7.27 -6.83 2.17
CA HIS A 481 -8.08 -6.08 3.13
C HIS A 481 -7.42 -6.04 4.51
N THR A 482 -6.73 -7.11 4.94
CA THR A 482 -5.94 -7.07 6.18
C THR A 482 -4.90 -5.94 6.16
N CYS A 483 -4.17 -5.78 5.05
CA CYS A 483 -3.21 -4.69 4.89
C CYS A 483 -3.90 -3.34 4.92
N TYR A 484 -4.85 -3.08 4.01
CA TYR A 484 -5.38 -1.74 3.82
C TYR A 484 -6.37 -1.28 4.91
N CYS A 485 -7.07 -2.19 5.59
CA CYS A 485 -7.82 -1.83 6.79
C CYS A 485 -6.90 -1.42 7.93
N LEU A 486 -5.78 -2.12 8.15
CA LEU A 486 -4.80 -1.73 9.17
C LEU A 486 -4.07 -0.43 8.80
N SER A 487 -3.69 -0.25 7.54
CA SER A 487 -3.09 1.02 7.07
C SER A 487 -4.06 2.18 7.27
N GLY A 488 -5.35 2.00 6.93
CA GLY A 488 -6.38 3.02 7.17
C GLY A 488 -6.64 3.31 8.65
N LEU A 489 -6.63 2.26 9.50
CA LEU A 489 -6.72 2.40 10.95
C LEU A 489 -5.55 3.22 11.50
N SER A 490 -4.33 2.95 11.04
CA SER A 490 -3.14 3.73 11.39
C SER A 490 -3.28 5.21 10.97
N ILE A 491 -3.71 5.49 9.74
CA ILE A 491 -3.98 6.88 9.29
C ILE A 491 -5.03 7.57 10.17
N ALA A 492 -6.09 6.85 10.59
CA ALA A 492 -7.12 7.39 11.46
C ALA A 492 -6.65 7.61 12.91
N GLN A 493 -5.63 6.91 13.36
CA GLN A 493 -5.07 7.00 14.71
C GLN A 493 -4.04 8.12 14.84
N HIS A 494 -3.25 8.38 13.80
CA HIS A 494 -2.08 9.26 13.88
C HIS A 494 -2.26 10.50 13.00
N PHE A 495 -2.35 11.66 13.65
CA PHE A 495 -2.19 12.96 13.02
C PHE A 495 -0.77 13.46 13.24
N GLY A 496 -0.13 13.96 12.17
CA GLY A 496 1.21 14.55 12.27
C GLY A 496 1.46 15.57 11.18
N ASN A 497 1.90 16.76 11.57
CA ASN A 497 2.48 17.75 10.66
C ASN A 497 3.90 18.13 11.12
N THR A 498 4.50 19.14 10.50
CA THR A 498 5.89 19.55 10.80
C THR A 498 6.11 19.99 12.25
N GLN A 499 5.06 20.37 12.99
CA GLN A 499 5.15 20.96 14.32
C GLN A 499 4.37 20.20 15.40
N HIS A 500 3.35 19.45 15.00
CA HIS A 500 2.37 18.86 15.90
C HIS A 500 2.16 17.38 15.60
N TYR A 501 1.99 16.62 16.67
CA TYR A 501 1.62 15.22 16.62
C TYR A 501 0.47 14.99 17.58
N HIS A 502 -0.61 14.39 17.10
CA HIS A 502 -1.79 14.07 17.89
C HIS A 502 -2.30 12.68 17.56
N GLU A 503 -2.78 11.99 18.58
CA GLU A 503 -3.25 10.62 18.44
C GLU A 503 -4.68 10.51 18.95
N VAL A 504 -5.49 9.79 18.19
CA VAL A 504 -6.87 9.49 18.54
C VAL A 504 -7.02 7.99 18.49
N ILE A 505 -6.82 7.32 19.63
CA ILE A 505 -6.96 5.86 19.73
C ILE A 505 -8.34 5.53 20.26
N LEU A 506 -9.19 4.96 19.42
CA LEU A 506 -10.50 4.48 19.85
C LEU A 506 -10.38 3.15 20.59
N GLY A 507 -11.08 3.02 21.72
CA GLY A 507 -11.04 1.81 22.55
C GLY A 507 -9.92 1.89 23.57
N THR A 508 -9.08 0.86 23.63
CA THR A 508 -7.93 0.82 24.55
C THR A 508 -6.62 1.08 23.81
N GLU A 509 -5.57 1.38 24.57
CA GLU A 509 -4.23 1.67 24.04
C GLU A 509 -3.66 0.52 23.20
N GLU A 510 -4.07 -0.72 23.49
CA GLU A 510 -3.67 -1.92 22.74
C GLU A 510 -4.15 -1.93 21.27
N ASN A 511 -5.09 -1.04 20.91
CA ASN A 511 -5.51 -0.85 19.52
C ASN A 511 -4.52 -0.02 18.69
N ARG A 512 -3.59 0.69 19.33
CA ARG A 512 -2.61 1.54 18.65
C ARG A 512 -1.78 0.74 17.65
N LEU A 513 -1.74 1.18 16.41
CA LEU A 513 -0.83 0.65 15.39
C LEU A 513 0.44 1.50 15.31
N ALA A 514 1.44 0.99 14.61
CA ALA A 514 2.54 1.84 14.14
C ALA A 514 2.01 2.84 13.08
N PRO A 515 2.58 4.05 12.99
CA PRO A 515 2.21 5.01 11.94
C PRO A 515 2.68 4.52 10.57
N THR A 516 1.87 4.72 9.52
CA THR A 516 2.25 4.46 8.12
C THR A 516 2.53 5.75 7.36
N HIS A 517 3.53 5.74 6.46
CA HIS A 517 3.84 6.90 5.61
C HIS A 517 2.76 7.05 4.52
N PRO A 518 2.07 8.20 4.40
CA PRO A 518 0.89 8.34 3.57
C PRO A 518 1.17 8.21 2.06
N VAL A 519 2.41 8.50 1.61
CA VAL A 519 2.80 8.31 0.20
C VAL A 519 3.13 6.85 -0.14
N TYR A 520 3.89 6.14 0.70
CA TYR A 520 4.49 4.83 0.35
C TYR A 520 3.76 3.64 0.95
N ASN A 521 2.93 3.86 1.97
CA ASN A 521 2.28 2.84 2.79
C ASN A 521 3.25 1.80 3.39
N ILE A 522 4.33 2.30 3.99
CA ILE A 522 5.24 1.57 4.88
C ILE A 522 5.57 2.49 6.06
N CYS A 523 6.05 1.97 7.19
CA CYS A 523 6.35 2.83 8.33
C CYS A 523 7.37 3.95 7.97
N PRO A 524 7.18 5.19 8.46
CA PRO A 524 8.07 6.32 8.16
C PRO A 524 9.56 6.07 8.41
N ASP A 525 9.90 5.27 9.43
CA ASP A 525 11.30 4.92 9.72
C ASP A 525 11.92 4.04 8.62
N LYS A 526 11.13 3.19 7.96
CA LYS A 526 11.59 2.38 6.82
C LYS A 526 11.82 3.22 5.59
N VAL A 527 10.93 4.18 5.31
CA VAL A 527 11.14 5.17 4.23
C VAL A 527 12.45 5.91 4.47
N ALA A 528 12.64 6.46 5.69
CA ALA A 528 13.84 7.19 6.06
C ALA A 528 15.11 6.35 5.87
N LYS A 529 15.14 5.12 6.40
CA LYS A 529 16.29 4.21 6.29
C LYS A 529 16.60 3.83 4.84
N ALA A 530 15.57 3.49 4.05
CA ALA A 530 15.75 3.11 2.66
C ALA A 530 16.31 4.27 1.83
N VAL A 531 15.70 5.46 1.95
CA VAL A 531 16.16 6.64 1.21
C VAL A 531 17.58 7.04 1.63
N GLN A 532 17.88 7.03 2.94
CA GLN A 532 19.24 7.31 3.43
C GLN A 532 20.26 6.31 2.86
N HIS A 533 19.92 5.03 2.77
CA HIS A 533 20.79 4.02 2.19
C HIS A 533 21.01 4.27 0.68
N PHE A 534 19.94 4.40 -0.11
CA PHE A 534 20.06 4.52 -1.56
C PHE A 534 20.62 5.87 -2.03
N ARG A 535 20.50 6.93 -1.24
CA ARG A 535 21.16 8.23 -1.53
C ARG A 535 22.67 8.17 -1.46
N GLN A 536 23.25 7.21 -0.74
CA GLN A 536 24.70 7.00 -0.72
C GLN A 536 25.21 6.40 -2.05
N LEU A 537 24.32 5.86 -2.88
CA LEU A 537 24.62 5.30 -4.19
C LEU A 537 24.31 6.35 -5.28
N SER A 538 25.15 6.44 -6.29
CA SER A 538 24.89 7.31 -7.44
C SER A 538 23.68 6.84 -8.25
N VAL A 539 23.00 7.79 -8.90
CA VAL A 539 21.94 7.48 -9.87
C VAL A 539 22.57 6.71 -11.05
N PRO A 540 22.06 5.53 -11.42
CA PRO A 540 22.56 4.76 -12.57
C PRO A 540 22.61 5.61 -13.84
N GLY A 541 23.75 5.57 -14.54
CA GLY A 541 23.91 6.31 -15.80
C GLY A 541 24.15 7.81 -15.69
N ALA A 542 24.25 8.40 -14.49
CA ALA A 542 24.62 9.82 -14.32
C ALA A 542 25.97 10.18 -14.98
N SER A 543 26.91 9.24 -15.02
CA SER A 543 28.20 9.37 -15.74
C SER A 543 28.09 9.23 -17.26
N ARG A 544 26.98 8.73 -17.80
CA ARG A 544 26.73 8.62 -19.25
C ARG A 544 26.09 9.88 -19.85
N GLN A 545 25.50 10.74 -19.02
CA GLN A 545 24.95 12.04 -19.44
C GLN A 545 25.97 13.18 -19.38
N ALA A 546 27.09 12.99 -18.67
CA ALA A 546 28.28 13.84 -18.82
C ALA A 546 28.98 13.49 -20.14
N GLY A 547 28.45 13.98 -21.26
CA GLY A 547 29.19 14.02 -22.52
C GLY A 547 30.49 14.83 -22.35
N PRO A 548 31.50 14.62 -23.21
CA PRO A 548 32.74 15.39 -23.12
C PRO A 548 32.40 16.88 -23.17
N SER A 549 32.91 17.66 -22.21
CA SER A 549 32.72 19.10 -22.20
C SER A 549 33.19 19.68 -23.53
N ALA A 550 32.40 20.60 -24.09
CA ALA A 550 32.74 21.29 -25.32
C ALA A 550 33.87 22.35 -25.15
N ASP A 551 34.61 22.29 -24.03
CA ASP A 551 35.66 23.25 -23.67
C ASP A 551 37.07 22.63 -23.67
N ALA A 552 37.30 21.61 -24.50
CA ALA A 552 38.66 21.25 -24.88
C ALA A 552 39.04 22.06 -26.13
N GLU A 553 39.61 23.25 -25.93
CA GLU A 553 40.29 23.99 -26.98
C GLU A 553 41.31 23.07 -27.69
N PRO A 554 41.39 23.09 -29.03
CA PRO A 554 42.44 22.38 -29.73
C PRO A 554 43.77 23.08 -29.40
N SER A 555 44.65 22.38 -28.69
CA SER A 555 46.05 22.80 -28.55
C SER A 555 46.67 23.01 -29.95
N GLU A 556 47.15 24.22 -30.20
CA GLU A 556 47.88 24.57 -31.42
C GLU A 556 49.10 23.64 -31.60
N PRO A 557 49.41 23.21 -32.84
CA PRO A 557 50.62 22.45 -33.10
C PRO A 557 51.84 23.36 -32.95
N ALA A 558 52.74 22.98 -32.05
CA ALA A 558 54.03 23.63 -31.83
C ALA A 558 54.80 23.79 -33.15
N SER A 559 55.13 25.03 -33.49
CA SER A 559 56.05 25.38 -34.56
C SER A 559 57.45 24.82 -34.27
N ALA A 560 57.83 23.74 -34.95
CA ALA A 560 59.20 23.27 -34.95
C ALA A 560 60.08 24.25 -35.75
N SER A 561 60.99 24.90 -35.05
CA SER A 561 62.07 25.70 -35.61
C SER A 561 63.02 24.80 -36.40
N ALA A 562 63.16 25.08 -37.70
CA ALA A 562 64.20 24.51 -38.52
C ALA A 562 65.55 25.16 -38.14
N GLY A 563 66.43 24.39 -37.51
CA GLY A 563 67.85 24.71 -37.41
C GLY A 563 68.57 24.44 -38.74
N PRO A 564 69.63 25.18 -39.08
CA PRO A 564 70.30 25.09 -40.37
C PRO A 564 71.21 23.86 -40.44
N GLN A 565 71.26 23.24 -41.62
CA GLN A 565 72.22 22.19 -41.97
C GLN A 565 73.63 22.76 -42.11
N SER A 566 74.59 22.20 -41.38
CA SER A 566 75.99 22.01 -41.78
C SER A 566 76.59 20.85 -40.99
#